data_AF-A0A4Y2ME64-F1
#
_entry.id   AF-A0A4Y2ME64-F1
#
_cell.length_a   1.000
_cell.length_b   1.000
_cell.length_c   1.000
_cell.angle_alpha   90.00
_cell.angle_beta   90.00
_cell.angle_gamma   90.00
#
_symmetry.space_group_name_H-M   'P 1'
#
loop_
_entity.id
_entity.type
_entity.pdbx_description
1 polymer ?
#
loop_
_entity_poly.entity_id
_entity_poly.type
_entity_poly.pdbx_seq_one_letter_code
_entity_poly.pdbx_strand_id
1 'polypeptide(L)'
;MPESSCLHEPWQAEQSKLVDQCKQNSKTVHRTGQQSSIADGSRHVFQTIYRSRYLPRKYQAVVHSSIQTNAYFGLPENILPAIMTDFRLAVRQDALNKILSSRQDEVENVHHSIRYNIIPQLNFEAEDYTDMILWESTDVSITVPPVLRNTSNEELIDKLSP
;
A
#
# COMPACT_ATOMS: atom_id res chain seq x y z
N MET A 1 -32.04 48.77 -0.91
CA MET A 1 -31.55 47.46 -1.41
C MET A 1 -30.11 47.30 -0.95
N PRO A 2 -29.78 46.37 -0.05
CA PRO A 2 -28.40 46.12 0.32
C PRO A 2 -27.84 44.88 -0.37
N GLU A 3 -26.69 45.10 -1.01
CA GLU A 3 -25.50 44.26 -1.18
C GLU A 3 -25.63 42.73 -1.05
N SER A 4 -25.48 42.06 -2.19
CA SER A 4 -25.13 40.65 -2.29
C SER A 4 -23.65 40.46 -1.96
N SER A 5 -23.33 40.23 -0.69
CA SER A 5 -21.99 39.84 -0.25
C SER A 5 -21.72 38.36 -0.54
N CYS A 6 -20.66 38.11 -1.31
CA CYS A 6 -20.11 36.82 -1.68
C CYS A 6 -20.00 35.83 -0.50
N LEU A 7 -20.73 34.72 -0.57
CA LEU A 7 -20.45 33.53 0.23
C LEU A 7 -19.30 32.76 -0.43
N HIS A 8 -18.06 33.22 -0.25
CA HIS A 8 -16.88 32.50 -0.69
C HIS A 8 -16.38 31.56 0.41
N GLU A 9 -16.62 30.26 0.18
CA GLU A 9 -15.68 29.14 0.36
C GLU A 9 -15.08 28.86 1.75
N PRO A 10 -15.86 28.33 2.71
CA PRO A 10 -15.32 27.56 3.85
C PRO A 10 -14.54 26.30 3.39
N TRP A 11 -14.85 25.81 2.19
CA TRP A 11 -14.36 24.56 1.64
C TRP A 11 -12.89 24.64 1.18
N GLN A 12 -12.47 25.76 0.57
CA GLN A 12 -11.08 25.96 0.17
C GLN A 12 -10.11 26.04 1.36
N ALA A 13 -10.54 26.64 2.48
CA ALA A 13 -9.75 26.69 3.70
C ALA A 13 -9.57 25.29 4.34
N GLU A 14 -10.58 24.44 4.25
CA GLU A 14 -10.54 23.06 4.74
C GLU A 14 -9.68 22.16 3.84
N GLN A 15 -9.76 22.34 2.52
CA GLN A 15 -8.86 21.68 1.57
C GLN A 15 -7.40 22.09 1.77
N SER A 16 -7.13 23.39 1.99
CA SER A 16 -5.75 23.86 2.29
C SER A 16 -5.23 23.22 3.58
N LYS A 17 -6.06 23.14 4.64
CA LYS A 17 -5.68 22.48 5.89
C LYS A 17 -5.39 20.98 5.69
N LEU A 18 -6.16 20.29 4.86
CA LEU A 18 -5.92 18.88 4.54
C LEU A 18 -4.64 18.68 3.72
N VAL A 19 -4.38 19.57 2.74
CA VAL A 19 -3.14 19.57 1.96
C VAL A 19 -1.93 19.86 2.84
N ASP A 20 -2.04 20.82 3.75
CA ASP A 20 -0.97 21.18 4.68
C ASP A 20 -0.77 20.12 5.76
N GLN A 21 -1.83 19.44 6.20
CA GLN A 21 -1.75 18.25 7.04
C GLN A 21 -1.05 17.10 6.31
N CYS A 22 -1.31 16.88 5.02
CA CYS A 22 -0.58 15.90 4.20
C CYS A 22 0.91 16.27 4.08
N LYS A 23 1.23 17.55 3.84
CA LYS A 23 2.63 18.05 3.81
C LYS A 23 3.32 17.92 5.16
N GLN A 24 2.61 18.17 6.26
CA GLN A 24 3.16 18.08 7.61
C GLN A 24 3.45 16.62 7.98
N ASN A 25 2.55 15.70 7.63
CA ASN A 25 2.77 14.26 7.83
C ASN A 25 3.92 13.70 6.97
N SER A 26 4.16 14.29 5.79
CA SER A 26 5.34 13.96 4.98
C SER A 26 6.66 14.43 5.61
N LYS A 27 6.64 15.44 6.49
CA LYS A 27 7.85 16.00 7.13
C LYS A 27 8.23 15.30 8.44
N THR A 28 7.34 14.51 9.04
CA THR A 28 7.61 13.78 10.29
C THR A 28 8.33 12.44 10.08
N VAL A 29 8.60 12.03 8.84
CA VAL A 29 9.31 10.78 8.46
C VAL A 29 10.85 10.93 8.57
N HIS A 30 11.33 11.72 9.54
CA HIS A 30 12.75 11.88 9.81
C HIS A 30 13.04 11.62 11.29
N ARG A 31 12.89 10.37 11.72
CA ARG A 31 13.66 9.75 12.82
C ARG A 31 13.20 8.32 13.05
N THR A 32 13.93 7.36 12.49
CA THR A 32 14.68 6.28 13.19
C THR A 32 15.01 5.16 12.20
N GLY A 33 16.31 4.90 12.00
CA GLY A 33 16.83 3.70 11.35
C GLY A 33 16.65 3.66 9.82
N GLN A 34 17.68 3.25 9.09
CA GLN A 34 17.58 2.97 7.66
C GLN A 34 16.58 1.83 7.41
N GLN A 35 15.31 2.15 7.25
CA GLN A 35 14.35 1.32 6.53
C GLN A 35 14.12 1.98 5.19
N SER A 36 14.31 1.23 4.11
CA SER A 36 14.22 1.79 2.77
C SER A 36 12.81 2.35 2.55
N SER A 37 12.73 3.53 1.93
CA SER A 37 11.47 4.20 1.57
C SER A 37 10.51 3.35 0.73
N ILE A 38 10.97 2.20 0.26
CA ILE A 38 10.24 1.24 -0.57
C ILE A 38 9.26 0.42 0.28
N ALA A 39 9.64 0.03 1.51
CA ALA A 39 8.78 -0.80 2.38
C ALA A 39 7.55 -0.03 2.89
N ASP A 40 7.60 1.30 2.91
CA ASP A 40 6.50 2.12 3.45
C ASP A 40 5.48 2.54 2.40
N GLY A 41 5.74 2.31 1.11
CA GLY A 41 4.83 2.72 0.03
C GLY A 41 3.41 2.18 0.21
N SER A 42 3.28 0.86 0.43
CA SER A 42 1.98 0.21 0.65
C SER A 42 1.30 0.67 1.95
N ARG A 43 2.08 0.90 3.02
CA ARG A 43 1.54 1.43 4.29
C ARG A 43 0.98 2.84 4.12
N HIS A 44 1.63 3.69 3.33
CA HIS A 44 1.15 5.03 3.03
C HIS A 44 -0.13 5.02 2.18
N VAL A 45 -0.24 4.12 1.21
CA VAL A 45 -1.50 3.93 0.46
C VAL A 45 -2.62 3.49 1.39
N PHE A 46 -2.37 2.50 2.24
CA PHE A 46 -3.33 2.08 3.26
C PHE A 46 -3.74 3.24 4.18
N GLN A 47 -2.78 4.04 4.66
CA GLN A 47 -3.06 5.20 5.49
C GLN A 47 -3.92 6.25 4.77
N THR A 48 -3.76 6.37 3.46
CA THR A 48 -4.58 7.25 2.61
C THR A 48 -6.01 6.72 2.48
N ILE A 49 -6.17 5.42 2.23
CA ILE A 49 -7.47 4.71 2.23
C ILE A 49 -8.18 4.88 3.58
N TYR A 50 -7.46 4.65 4.69
CA TYR A 50 -8.01 4.79 6.03
C TYR A 50 -8.52 6.22 6.27
N ARG A 51 -7.76 7.23 5.84
CA ARG A 51 -8.15 8.63 6.00
C ARG A 51 -9.31 9.03 5.09
N SER A 52 -9.42 8.46 3.89
CA SER A 52 -10.53 8.77 2.98
C SER A 52 -11.88 8.36 3.54
N ARG A 53 -11.94 7.38 4.44
CA ARG A 53 -13.18 6.96 5.15
C ARG A 53 -13.85 8.08 5.94
N TYR A 54 -13.10 9.09 6.37
CA TYR A 54 -13.64 10.22 7.12
C TYR A 54 -14.17 11.36 6.24
N LEU A 55 -13.98 11.27 4.92
CA LEU A 55 -14.52 12.26 3.99
C LEU A 55 -16.04 12.12 3.85
N PRO A 56 -16.77 13.20 3.54
CA PRO A 56 -18.17 13.09 3.12
C PRO A 56 -18.31 12.18 1.89
N ARG A 57 -19.38 11.37 1.83
CA ARG A 57 -19.60 10.38 0.76
C ARG A 57 -19.40 10.92 -0.66
N LYS A 58 -19.79 12.18 -0.91
CA LYS A 58 -19.62 12.84 -2.21
C LYS A 58 -18.16 12.96 -2.67
N TYR A 59 -17.22 13.09 -1.73
CA TYR A 59 -15.78 13.14 -2.02
C TYR A 59 -15.11 11.77 -1.94
N GLN A 60 -15.62 10.87 -1.11
CA GLN A 60 -15.11 9.50 -1.01
C GLN A 60 -15.08 8.82 -2.37
N ALA A 61 -16.16 8.89 -3.17
CA ALA A 61 -16.21 8.24 -4.47
C ALA A 61 -15.10 8.73 -5.43
N VAL A 62 -14.86 10.03 -5.46
CA VAL A 62 -13.82 10.64 -6.32
C VAL A 62 -12.42 10.23 -5.84
N VAL A 63 -12.18 10.28 -4.54
CA VAL A 63 -10.90 9.93 -3.94
C VAL A 63 -10.62 8.43 -4.08
N HIS A 64 -11.60 7.57 -3.78
CA HIS A 64 -11.47 6.12 -3.91
C HIS A 64 -11.20 5.72 -5.37
N SER A 65 -11.92 6.32 -6.33
CA SER A 65 -11.63 6.11 -7.75
C SER A 65 -10.20 6.51 -8.12
N SER A 66 -9.72 7.66 -7.62
CA SER A 66 -8.35 8.11 -7.87
C SER A 66 -7.30 7.18 -7.25
N ILE A 67 -7.52 6.72 -6.01
CA ILE A 67 -6.64 5.76 -5.34
C ILE A 67 -6.61 4.45 -6.12
N GLN A 68 -7.77 3.91 -6.50
CA GLN A 68 -7.90 2.64 -7.23
C GLN A 68 -7.15 2.68 -8.57
N THR A 69 -7.27 3.76 -9.35
CA THR A 69 -6.58 3.89 -10.64
C THR A 69 -5.06 4.01 -10.50
N ASN A 70 -4.56 4.43 -9.33
CA ASN A 70 -3.13 4.65 -9.07
C ASN A 70 -2.54 3.65 -8.05
N ALA A 71 -3.22 2.55 -7.78
CA ALA A 71 -2.90 1.62 -6.69
C ALA A 71 -1.70 0.69 -6.98
N TYR A 72 -0.64 1.19 -7.62
CA TYR A 72 0.57 0.40 -7.91
C TYR A 72 1.29 -0.07 -6.64
N PHE A 73 1.26 0.72 -5.57
CA PHE A 73 1.77 0.27 -4.26
C PHE A 73 0.85 -0.76 -3.58
N GLY A 74 -0.34 -1.01 -4.12
CA GLY A 74 -1.20 -2.11 -3.73
C GLY A 74 -0.83 -3.43 -4.39
N LEU A 75 0.13 -3.47 -5.31
CA LEU A 75 0.59 -4.73 -5.90
C LEU A 75 1.19 -5.66 -4.83
N PRO A 76 0.99 -6.99 -4.93
CA PRO A 76 1.59 -7.97 -4.02
C PRO A 76 3.10 -7.78 -3.83
N GLU A 77 3.79 -7.41 -4.91
CA GLU A 77 5.23 -7.17 -4.92
C GLU A 77 5.71 -6.04 -4.03
N ASN A 78 4.84 -5.07 -3.78
CA ASN A 78 5.11 -3.91 -2.95
C ASN A 78 4.60 -4.14 -1.52
N ILE A 79 3.50 -4.86 -1.37
CA ILE A 79 2.93 -5.21 -0.06
C ILE A 79 3.82 -6.23 0.67
N LEU A 80 4.30 -7.29 0.01
CA LEU A 80 5.07 -8.35 0.67
C LEU A 80 6.36 -7.85 1.36
N PRO A 81 7.20 -7.00 0.74
CA PRO A 81 8.33 -6.39 1.44
C PRO A 81 7.93 -5.50 2.62
N ALA A 82 6.79 -4.80 2.52
CA ALA A 82 6.23 -4.07 3.66
C ALA A 82 5.91 -5.04 4.80
N ILE A 83 5.18 -6.11 4.51
CA ILE A 83 4.81 -7.13 5.49
C ILE A 83 6.04 -7.77 6.14
N MET A 84 7.11 -8.06 5.38
CA MET A 84 8.37 -8.64 5.90
C MET A 84 9.08 -7.75 6.93
N THR A 85 8.78 -6.44 6.96
CA THR A 85 9.33 -5.48 7.94
C THR A 85 8.37 -5.15 9.08
N ASP A 86 7.22 -5.83 9.15
CA ASP A 86 6.24 -5.67 10.23
C ASP A 86 6.77 -6.20 11.57
N PHE A 87 6.33 -5.61 12.67
CA PHE A 87 6.71 -6.07 14.01
C PHE A 87 6.03 -7.41 14.39
N ARG A 88 4.88 -7.71 13.80
CA ARG A 88 4.09 -8.92 14.09
C ARG A 88 4.72 -10.13 13.39
N LEU A 89 5.24 -11.06 14.18
CA LEU A 89 5.89 -12.29 13.67
C LEU A 89 4.96 -13.13 12.79
N ALA A 90 3.70 -13.32 13.19
CA ALA A 90 2.74 -14.12 12.42
C ALA A 90 2.48 -13.54 11.01
N VAL A 91 2.44 -12.21 10.92
CA VAL A 91 2.23 -11.47 9.66
C VAL A 91 3.47 -11.55 8.77
N ARG A 92 4.67 -11.42 9.35
CA ARG A 92 5.93 -11.67 8.62
C ARG A 92 6.03 -13.10 8.08
N GLN A 93 5.64 -14.10 8.88
CA GLN A 93 5.68 -15.50 8.48
C GLN A 93 4.76 -15.78 7.28
N ASP A 94 3.58 -15.17 7.26
CA ASP A 94 2.64 -15.30 6.14
C ASP A 94 3.21 -14.73 4.83
N ALA A 95 3.85 -13.55 4.88
CA ALA A 95 4.54 -13.01 3.71
C ALA A 95 5.72 -13.88 3.27
N LEU A 96 6.51 -14.41 4.21
CA LEU A 96 7.60 -15.31 3.87
C LEU A 96 7.08 -16.54 3.10
N ASN A 97 6.01 -17.17 3.61
CA ASN A 97 5.43 -18.35 2.96
C ASN A 97 4.99 -18.03 1.52
N LYS A 98 4.30 -16.89 1.32
CA LYS A 98 3.89 -16.42 -0.02
C LYS A 98 5.09 -16.20 -0.95
N ILE A 99 6.18 -15.61 -0.45
CA ILE A 99 7.41 -15.40 -1.23
C ILE A 99 8.06 -16.74 -1.60
N LEU A 100 8.19 -17.66 -0.64
CA LEU A 100 8.78 -18.98 -0.89
C LEU A 100 7.97 -19.80 -1.90
N SER A 101 6.63 -19.80 -1.78
CA SER A 101 5.75 -20.42 -2.78
C SER A 101 5.95 -19.82 -4.16
N SER A 102 5.98 -18.48 -4.28
CA SER A 102 6.19 -17.83 -5.58
C SER A 102 7.55 -18.14 -6.21
N ARG A 103 8.61 -18.34 -5.40
CA ARG A 103 9.92 -18.79 -5.90
C ARG A 103 9.88 -20.21 -6.41
N GLN A 104 9.20 -21.11 -5.70
CA GLN A 104 9.01 -22.49 -6.12
C GLN A 104 8.24 -22.55 -7.44
N ASP A 105 7.16 -21.76 -7.55
CA ASP A 105 6.35 -21.67 -8.76
C ASP A 105 7.15 -21.13 -9.95
N GLU A 106 8.07 -20.18 -9.74
CA GLU A 106 8.99 -19.66 -10.78
C GLU A 106 9.96 -20.73 -11.29
N VAL A 107 10.42 -21.64 -10.43
CA VAL A 107 11.33 -22.74 -10.80
C VAL A 107 10.58 -23.85 -11.56
N GLU A 108 9.39 -24.22 -11.09
CA GLU A 108 8.61 -25.32 -11.67
C GLU A 108 7.99 -24.96 -13.02
N ASN A 109 7.67 -23.69 -13.22
CA ASN A 109 6.99 -23.20 -14.40
C ASN A 109 7.89 -22.20 -15.15
N VAL A 110 8.97 -22.71 -15.73
CA VAL A 110 9.98 -21.95 -16.51
C VAL A 110 9.37 -21.12 -17.67
N HIS A 111 8.12 -21.43 -18.06
CA HIS A 111 7.33 -20.70 -19.05
C HIS A 111 6.65 -19.42 -18.55
N HIS A 112 7.03 -18.88 -17.39
CA HIS A 112 6.47 -17.63 -16.89
C HIS A 112 6.91 -16.43 -17.72
N SER A 113 6.06 -16.21 -18.72
CA SER A 113 5.79 -15.01 -19.49
C SER A 113 5.82 -13.76 -18.62
N ILE A 114 6.41 -12.70 -19.17
CA ILE A 114 6.12 -11.28 -18.93
C ILE A 114 5.21 -11.02 -17.71
N ARG A 115 5.79 -10.48 -16.64
CA ARG A 115 5.04 -10.00 -15.47
C ARG A 115 4.12 -8.85 -15.89
N TYR A 116 2.82 -8.98 -15.66
CA TYR A 116 1.86 -7.89 -15.84
C TYR A 116 1.54 -7.26 -14.48
N ASN A 117 1.76 -5.95 -14.37
CA ASN A 117 1.38 -5.19 -13.19
C ASN A 117 -0.11 -4.79 -13.29
N ILE A 118 -0.98 -5.77 -13.09
CA ILE A 118 -2.43 -5.57 -13.03
C ILE A 118 -2.76 -4.96 -11.68
N ILE A 119 -3.40 -3.79 -11.70
CA ILE A 119 -3.77 -3.10 -10.47
C ILE A 119 -4.88 -3.91 -9.76
N PRO A 120 -4.65 -4.38 -8.52
CA PRO A 120 -5.63 -5.17 -7.82
C PRO A 120 -6.77 -4.30 -7.31
N GLN A 121 -7.94 -4.91 -7.14
CA GLN A 121 -9.05 -4.25 -6.45
C GLN A 121 -8.67 -4.01 -4.98
N LEU A 122 -8.72 -2.75 -4.57
CA LEU A 122 -8.42 -2.35 -3.20
C LEU A 122 -9.64 -2.53 -2.30
N ASN A 123 -9.39 -3.07 -1.12
CA ASN A 123 -10.38 -3.10 -0.05
C ASN A 123 -10.37 -1.76 0.71
N PHE A 124 -11.28 -0.86 0.33
CA PHE A 124 -11.40 0.45 0.98
C PHE A 124 -11.87 0.38 2.43
N GLU A 125 -12.38 -0.77 2.90
CA GLU A 125 -12.83 -1.00 4.27
C GLU A 125 -11.81 -1.78 5.13
N ALA A 126 -10.63 -2.13 4.57
CA ALA A 126 -9.61 -2.90 5.28
C ALA A 126 -9.19 -2.29 6.63
N GLU A 127 -9.14 -3.07 7.70
CA GLU A 127 -8.66 -2.55 9.00
C GLU A 127 -7.13 -2.55 9.12
N ASP A 128 -6.47 -3.36 8.29
CA ASP A 128 -5.02 -3.48 8.23
C ASP A 128 -4.50 -3.37 6.79
N TYR A 129 -3.25 -2.93 6.62
CA TYR A 129 -2.62 -2.82 5.31
C TYR A 129 -2.34 -4.20 4.69
N THR A 130 -2.27 -5.26 5.49
CA THR A 130 -2.19 -6.65 4.99
C THR A 130 -3.42 -7.05 4.20
N ASP A 131 -4.58 -6.47 4.54
CA ASP A 131 -5.89 -6.83 3.97
C ASP A 131 -6.36 -5.80 2.93
N MET A 132 -5.45 -4.91 2.52
CA MET A 132 -5.70 -3.85 1.53
C MET A 132 -6.03 -4.41 0.14
N ILE A 133 -5.60 -5.64 -0.16
CA ILE A 133 -5.97 -6.37 -1.38
C ILE A 133 -6.64 -7.70 -1.04
N LEU A 134 -7.50 -8.15 -1.95
CA LEU A 134 -8.10 -9.47 -1.88
C LEU A 134 -7.12 -10.50 -2.46
N TRP A 135 -6.31 -11.11 -1.60
CA TRP A 135 -5.28 -12.08 -2.01
C TRP A 135 -5.78 -13.25 -2.85
N GLU A 136 -7.05 -13.66 -2.64
CA GLU A 136 -7.70 -14.76 -3.37
C GLU A 136 -8.33 -14.32 -4.70
N SER A 137 -8.19 -13.05 -5.10
CA SER A 137 -8.75 -12.54 -6.35
C SER A 137 -7.95 -13.02 -7.57
N THR A 138 -8.65 -13.28 -8.68
CA THR A 138 -8.03 -13.67 -9.95
C THR A 138 -7.11 -12.59 -10.54
N ASP A 139 -7.32 -11.33 -10.16
CA ASP A 139 -6.50 -10.20 -10.61
C ASP A 139 -5.21 -10.04 -9.79
N VAL A 140 -5.03 -10.88 -8.77
CA VAL A 140 -3.86 -10.89 -7.88
C VAL A 140 -2.98 -12.09 -8.21
N SER A 141 -1.85 -11.83 -8.87
CA SER A 141 -0.79 -12.81 -9.07
C SER A 141 0.38 -12.50 -8.13
N ILE A 142 0.70 -13.44 -7.25
CA ILE A 142 1.88 -13.34 -6.38
C ILE A 142 3.09 -13.81 -7.18
N THR A 143 3.98 -12.88 -7.46
CA THR A 143 5.27 -13.14 -8.11
C THR A 143 6.40 -12.72 -7.18
N VAL A 144 7.61 -13.23 -7.42
CA VAL A 144 8.75 -12.89 -6.56
C VAL A 144 8.97 -11.36 -6.63
N PRO A 145 8.95 -10.66 -5.48
CA PRO A 145 9.22 -9.23 -5.46
C PRO A 145 10.60 -8.94 -6.07
N PRO A 146 10.73 -8.01 -7.04
CA PRO A 146 12.01 -7.75 -7.70
C PRO A 146 13.12 -7.36 -6.71
N VAL A 147 12.75 -6.65 -5.65
CA VAL A 147 13.66 -6.25 -4.56
C VAL A 147 14.25 -7.44 -3.79
N LEU A 148 13.55 -8.58 -3.78
CA LEU A 148 13.96 -9.80 -3.11
C LEU A 148 14.58 -10.82 -4.08
N ARG A 149 14.67 -10.55 -5.39
CA ARG A 149 15.13 -11.54 -6.38
C ARG A 149 16.52 -12.11 -6.07
N ASN A 150 17.41 -11.29 -5.53
CA ASN A 150 18.80 -11.68 -5.26
C ASN A 150 19.06 -12.10 -3.80
N THR A 151 18.03 -12.09 -2.95
CA THR A 151 18.13 -12.46 -1.53
C THR A 151 17.97 -13.98 -1.40
N SER A 152 18.82 -14.68 -0.64
CA SER A 152 18.67 -16.13 -0.49
C SER A 152 17.44 -16.51 0.37
N ASN A 153 17.01 -17.78 0.33
CA ASN A 153 15.91 -18.22 1.19
C ASN A 153 16.34 -18.17 2.67
N GLU A 154 17.59 -18.50 2.97
CA GLU A 154 18.17 -18.48 4.32
C GLU A 154 18.21 -17.06 4.88
N GLU A 155 18.59 -16.06 4.06
CA GLU A 155 18.56 -14.64 4.45
C GLU A 155 17.13 -14.15 4.74
N LEU A 156 16.13 -14.62 3.98
CA LEU A 156 14.73 -14.27 4.25
C LEU A 156 14.20 -14.92 5.53
N ILE A 157 14.62 -16.15 5.82
CA ILE A 157 14.26 -16.86 7.06
C ILE A 157 14.94 -16.21 8.25
N ASP A 158 16.21 -15.81 8.12
CA ASP A 158 16.94 -15.12 9.19
C ASP A 158 16.28 -13.80 9.60
N LYS A 159 15.66 -13.09 8.64
CA LYS A 159 14.86 -11.88 8.91
C LYS A 159 13.59 -12.14 9.74
N LEU A 160 13.19 -13.39 9.98
CA LEU A 160 12.13 -13.73 10.92
C LEU A 160 12.61 -13.87 12.36
N SER A 161 13.92 -14.01 12.59
CA SER A 161 14.50 -14.10 13.92
C SER A 161 14.12 -12.87 14.77
N PRO A 162 13.73 -13.05 16.04
CA PRO A 162 13.30 -11.96 16.94
C PRO A 162 14.44 -11.04 17.36
#